data_AF-A0A1E3LB00-F1
#
_entry.id   AF-A0A1E3LB00-F1
#
_cell.length_a   1.000
_cell.length_b   1.000
_cell.length_c   1.000
_cell.angle_alpha   90.00
_cell.angle_beta   90.00
_cell.angle_gamma   90.00
#
_symmetry.space_group_name_H-M   'P 1'
#
loop_
_entity.id
_entity.type
_entity.pdbx_description
1 polymer ?
#
loop_
_entity_poly.entity_id
_entity_poly.type
_entity_poly.pdbx_seq_one_letter_code
_entity_poly.pdbx_strand_id
1 'polypeptide(L)'
;MSTSNGDNGKGRGEGGDNGFEIPETLPRQGHVVWFYQQGRYLGFEWDATSKEIKKAPVTDPEHAIYFDTFAHAVVSSDRAVSPSIILYSRGNGWSPEVKG
;
A
#
# COMPACT_ATOMS: atom_id res chain seq x y z
N MET A 1 36.22 26.93 3.43
CA MET A 1 34.93 27.58 3.16
C MET A 1 34.14 26.69 2.20
N SER A 2 32.87 26.43 2.56
CA SER A 2 31.69 26.08 1.73
C SER A 2 31.74 24.80 0.88
N THR A 3 31.23 23.66 1.37
CA THR A 3 29.82 23.16 1.37
C THR A 3 29.32 22.69 0.01
N SER A 4 28.88 21.43 -0.06
CA SER A 4 27.69 21.05 -0.85
C SER A 4 27.07 19.78 -0.28
N ASN A 5 25.89 19.99 0.30
CA ASN A 5 24.93 19.02 0.82
C ASN A 5 24.49 18.06 -0.30
N GLY A 6 24.61 16.75 -0.06
CA GLY A 6 23.91 15.72 -0.83
C GLY A 6 22.72 15.21 -0.05
N ASP A 7 21.76 16.09 0.25
CA ASP A 7 20.46 15.73 0.79
C ASP A 7 19.70 14.95 -0.30
N ASN A 8 19.74 13.62 -0.20
CA ASN A 8 19.17 12.74 -1.20
C ASN A 8 17.64 12.73 -1.04
N GLY A 9 17.01 13.70 -1.69
CA GLY A 9 15.68 13.61 -2.31
C GLY A 9 14.62 12.87 -1.50
N LYS A 10 14.08 13.53 -0.47
CA LYS A 10 12.76 13.18 0.07
C LYS A 10 11.72 13.46 -1.02
N GLY A 11 11.49 12.48 -1.88
CA GLY A 11 10.46 12.49 -2.92
C GLY A 11 9.08 12.56 -2.27
N ARG A 12 8.65 13.78 -1.93
CA ARG A 12 7.27 14.10 -1.58
C ARG A 12 6.44 13.89 -2.83
N GLY A 13 5.91 12.68 -2.98
CA GLY A 13 4.79 12.45 -3.88
C GLY A 13 3.63 13.32 -3.40
N GLU A 14 3.40 14.43 -4.10
CA GLU A 14 2.17 15.22 -3.99
C GLU A 14 0.99 14.34 -4.40
N GLY A 15 0.37 13.70 -3.42
CA GLY A 15 -0.80 12.85 -3.58
C GLY A 15 -1.76 13.05 -2.42
N GLY A 16 -2.53 14.14 -2.47
CA GLY A 16 -3.75 14.34 -1.70
C GLY A 16 -3.60 14.44 -0.18
N ASP A 17 -3.59 15.67 0.33
CA ASP A 17 -3.93 16.01 1.71
C ASP A 17 -5.37 15.52 2.01
N ASN A 18 -5.52 14.25 2.40
CA ASN A 18 -6.80 13.65 2.76
C ASN A 18 -6.77 13.06 4.18
N GLY A 19 -5.84 13.49 5.04
CA GLY A 19 -5.80 13.08 6.46
C GLY A 19 -5.63 11.57 6.70
N PHE A 20 -5.30 10.80 5.67
CA PHE A 20 -5.06 9.37 5.77
C PHE A 20 -3.57 9.14 5.95
N GLU A 21 -3.19 8.44 7.02
CA GLU A 21 -1.79 8.06 7.30
C GLU A 21 -1.34 7.01 6.28
N ILE A 22 -0.91 7.46 5.11
CA ILE A 22 -0.39 6.57 4.06
C ILE A 22 1.05 6.21 4.42
N PRO A 23 1.45 4.93 4.27
CA PRO A 23 2.83 4.51 4.50
C PRO A 23 3.84 5.27 3.65
N GLU A 24 4.94 5.70 4.27
CA GLU A 24 6.01 6.43 3.59
C GLU A 24 6.77 5.57 2.57
N THR A 25 6.87 4.25 2.79
CA THR A 25 7.59 3.32 1.91
C THR A 25 6.95 1.94 1.91
N LEU A 26 6.96 1.27 0.77
CA LEU A 26 6.53 -0.12 0.64
C LEU A 26 7.69 -1.04 0.21
N PRO A 27 7.79 -2.26 0.77
CA PRO A 27 8.89 -3.20 0.52
C PRO A 27 8.90 -3.80 -0.89
N ARG A 28 7.78 -3.75 -1.63
CA ARG A 28 7.65 -4.36 -2.96
C ARG A 28 7.03 -3.39 -3.95
N GLN A 29 7.38 -3.56 -5.23
CA GLN A 29 6.72 -2.87 -6.34
C GLN A 29 5.37 -3.52 -6.63
N GLY A 30 4.35 -2.70 -6.90
CA GLY A 30 3.01 -3.15 -7.27
C GLY A 30 1.90 -2.29 -6.68
N HIS A 31 0.66 -2.63 -7.02
CA HIS A 31 -0.55 -2.01 -6.52
C HIS A 31 -1.00 -2.75 -5.25
N VAL A 32 -1.12 -2.04 -4.14
CA VAL A 32 -1.62 -2.58 -2.88
C VAL A 32 -2.91 -1.88 -2.49
N VAL A 33 -3.84 -2.61 -1.89
CA VAL A 33 -5.07 -2.05 -1.36
C VAL A 33 -4.82 -1.59 0.08
N TRP A 34 -5.12 -0.33 0.38
CA TRP A 34 -4.96 0.29 1.70
C TRP A 34 -6.32 0.67 2.29
N PHE A 35 -6.63 0.07 3.43
CA PHE A 35 -7.78 0.38 4.27
C PHE A 35 -7.44 1.58 5.16
N TYR A 36 -7.57 2.78 4.60
CA TYR A 36 -7.20 4.03 5.26
C TYR A 36 -7.92 4.27 6.59
N GLN A 37 -9.14 3.72 6.78
CA GLN A 37 -9.86 3.83 8.05
C GLN A 37 -9.28 2.96 9.16
N GLN A 38 -8.60 1.87 8.80
CA GLN A 38 -8.08 0.88 9.73
C GLN A 38 -6.55 0.96 9.86
N GLY A 39 -5.88 1.68 8.96
CA GLY A 39 -4.42 1.67 8.85
C GLY A 39 -3.88 0.28 8.49
N ARG A 40 -4.57 -0.45 7.60
CA ARG A 40 -4.22 -1.84 7.23
C ARG A 40 -4.19 -2.04 5.73
N TYR A 41 -3.41 -3.02 5.27
CA TYR A 41 -3.34 -3.46 3.90
C TYR A 41 -4.24 -4.66 3.64
N LEU A 42 -4.64 -4.87 2.40
CA LEU A 42 -5.17 -6.16 1.99
C LEU A 42 -4.03 -7.16 1.88
N GLY A 43 -4.03 -8.14 2.76
CA GLY A 43 -3.08 -9.24 2.82
C GLY A 43 -3.76 -10.59 2.66
N PHE A 44 -2.98 -11.62 2.98
CA PHE A 44 -3.47 -12.99 3.07
C PHE A 44 -3.34 -13.49 4.51
N GLU A 45 -4.40 -14.10 5.01
CA GLU A 45 -4.40 -14.80 6.29
C GLU A 45 -4.80 -16.27 6.08
N TRP A 46 -4.19 -17.15 6.86
CA TRP A 46 -4.52 -18.56 6.85
C TRP A 46 -5.79 -18.81 7.66
N ASP A 47 -6.87 -19.21 7.00
CA ASP A 47 -8.11 -19.61 7.66
C ASP A 47 -8.01 -21.09 8.02
N ALA A 48 -7.79 -21.38 9.31
CA ALA A 48 -7.66 -22.75 9.80
C ALA A 48 -8.94 -23.58 9.67
N THR A 49 -10.11 -22.92 9.59
CA THR A 49 -11.42 -23.57 9.50
C THR A 49 -11.66 -24.11 8.08
N SER A 50 -11.41 -23.28 7.07
CA SER A 50 -11.51 -23.64 5.66
C SER A 50 -10.25 -24.32 5.12
N LYS A 51 -9.12 -24.25 5.85
CA LYS A 51 -7.78 -24.68 5.38
C LYS A 51 -7.38 -23.99 4.07
N GLU A 52 -7.75 -22.73 3.95
CA GLU A 52 -7.54 -21.93 2.75
C GLU A 52 -6.93 -20.57 3.11
N ILE A 53 -6.14 -20.03 2.19
CA ILE A 53 -5.61 -18.68 2.31
C ILE A 53 -6.71 -17.70 1.89
N LYS A 54 -7.19 -16.89 2.83
CA LYS A 54 -8.22 -15.88 2.58
C LYS A 54 -7.63 -14.48 2.56
N LYS A 55 -8.29 -13.59 1.84
CA LYS A 55 -7.94 -12.16 1.84
C LYS A 55 -8.39 -11.53 3.16
N ALA A 56 -7.46 -10.91 3.89
CA ALA A 56 -7.72 -10.33 5.20
C ALA A 56 -6.95 -9.01 5.38
N PRO A 57 -7.43 -8.09 6.24
CA PRO A 57 -6.73 -6.84 6.52
C PRO A 57 -5.52 -7.07 7.45
N VAL A 58 -4.31 -6.90 6.92
CA VAL A 58 -3.03 -7.07 7.63
C VAL A 58 -2.39 -5.73 7.95
N THR A 59 -1.68 -5.63 9.06
CA THR A 59 -0.90 -4.43 9.45
C THR A 59 0.44 -4.35 8.72
N ASP A 60 1.00 -5.50 8.38
CA ASP A 60 2.37 -5.60 7.89
C ASP A 60 2.42 -5.46 6.36
N PRO A 61 3.15 -4.47 5.83
CA PRO A 61 3.25 -4.25 4.38
C PRO A 61 3.99 -5.39 3.67
N GLU A 62 4.74 -6.23 4.38
CA GLU A 62 5.38 -7.42 3.84
C GLU A 62 4.40 -8.56 3.55
N HIS A 63 3.31 -8.62 4.32
CA HIS A 63 2.23 -9.59 4.17
C HIS A 63 1.08 -9.07 3.28
N ALA A 64 1.21 -7.84 2.79
CA ALA A 64 0.26 -7.24 1.88
C ALA A 64 0.33 -7.87 0.47
N ILE A 65 -0.80 -7.87 -0.22
CA ILE A 65 -0.90 -8.34 -1.60
C ILE A 65 -0.48 -7.20 -2.53
N TYR A 66 0.57 -7.42 -3.30
CA TYR A 66 1.01 -6.54 -4.38
C TYR A 66 0.49 -7.09 -5.69
N PHE A 67 -0.50 -6.41 -6.26
CA PHE A 67 -1.04 -6.70 -7.57
C PHE A 67 -0.17 -6.05 -8.65
N ASP A 68 0.07 -6.79 -9.72
CA ASP A 68 0.77 -6.25 -10.88
C ASP A 68 -0.02 -5.09 -11.52
N THR A 69 -1.35 -5.25 -11.60
CA THR A 69 -2.25 -4.30 -12.27
C THR A 69 -3.21 -3.60 -11.30
N PHE A 70 -3.51 -2.33 -11.60
CA PHE A 70 -4.51 -1.55 -10.88
C PHE A 70 -5.89 -2.22 -10.89
N ALA A 71 -6.30 -2.77 -12.03
CA ALA A 71 -7.60 -3.45 -12.16
C ALA A 71 -7.75 -4.63 -11.18
N HIS A 72 -6.71 -5.44 -10.98
CA HIS A 72 -6.76 -6.52 -10.00
C HIS A 72 -6.86 -6.01 -8.55
N ALA A 73 -6.22 -4.88 -8.26
CA ALA A 73 -6.32 -4.25 -6.95
C ALA A 73 -7.73 -3.72 -6.72
N VAL A 74 -8.35 -3.05 -7.71
CA VAL A 74 -9.73 -2.55 -7.65
C VAL A 74 -10.75 -3.68 -7.49
N VAL A 75 -10.63 -4.77 -8.26
CA VAL A 75 -11.53 -5.93 -8.10
C VAL A 75 -11.36 -6.58 -6.73
N SER A 76 -10.16 -6.52 -6.16
CA SER A 76 -9.88 -7.06 -4.83
C SER A 76 -10.39 -6.15 -3.71
N SER A 77 -10.35 -4.83 -3.89
CA SER A 77 -10.94 -3.85 -2.98
C SER A 77 -12.46 -3.84 -3.03
N ASP A 78 -13.07 -4.02 -4.21
CA ASP A 78 -14.52 -4.14 -4.37
C ASP A 78 -15.10 -5.34 -3.60
N ARG A 79 -14.35 -6.45 -3.57
CA ARG A 79 -14.70 -7.61 -2.74
C ARG A 79 -14.49 -7.36 -1.25
N ALA A 80 -13.77 -6.32 -0.86
CA ALA A 80 -13.57 -5.97 0.53
C ALA A 80 -14.72 -5.08 1.01
N VAL A 81 -15.31 -5.42 2.14
CA VAL A 81 -16.46 -4.69 2.72
C VAL A 81 -16.07 -3.29 3.24
N SER A 82 -14.76 -3.02 3.36
CA SER A 82 -14.24 -1.79 3.96
C SER A 82 -13.77 -0.78 2.90
N PRO A 83 -14.01 0.52 3.12
CA PRO A 83 -13.53 1.56 2.22
C PRO A 83 -12.01 1.51 2.15
N SER A 84 -11.50 1.51 0.92
CA SER A 84 -10.08 1.35 0.63
C SER A 84 -9.67 2.18 -0.58
N ILE A 85 -8.39 2.52 -0.61
CA ILE A 85 -7.73 3.19 -1.73
C ILE A 85 -6.65 2.28 -2.29
N ILE A 86 -6.31 2.42 -3.57
CA ILE A 86 -5.21 1.68 -4.14
C ILE A 86 -3.95 2.54 -4.04
N LEU A 87 -2.88 1.97 -3.53
CA LEU A 87 -1.57 2.59 -3.50
C LEU A 87 -0.68 1.89 -4.54
N TYR A 88 -0.01 2.64 -5.39
CA TYR A 88 0.98 2.12 -6.32
C TYR A 88 2.38 2.35 -5.78
N SER A 89 3.06 1.27 -5.40
CA SER A 89 4.46 1.27 -5.04
C SER A 89 5.33 1.10 -6.27
N ARG A 90 6.28 2.01 -6.49
CA ARG A 90 7.33 1.86 -7.51
C ARG A 90 8.47 0.94 -7.05
N GLY A 91 8.47 0.45 -5.82
CA GLY A 91 9.53 -0.38 -5.23
C GLY A 91 10.52 0.42 -4.35
N ASN A 92 11.51 -0.27 -3.79
CA ASN A 92 12.37 0.16 -2.68
C ASN A 92 12.68 1.68 -2.63
N GLY A 93 12.20 2.32 -1.57
CA GLY A 93 12.56 3.69 -1.18
C GLY A 93 11.69 4.81 -1.76
N TRP A 94 10.70 4.48 -2.59
CA TRP A 94 9.79 5.48 -3.16
C TRP A 94 8.46 5.53 -2.41
N SER A 95 7.97 6.75 -2.19
CA SER A 95 6.64 6.96 -1.64
C SER A 95 5.58 6.44 -2.61
N PRO A 96 4.57 5.69 -2.10
CA PRO A 96 3.52 5.16 -2.94
C PRO A 96 2.63 6.28 -3.51
N GLU A 97 2.18 6.08 -4.74
CA GLU A 97 1.25 6.98 -5.42
C GLU A 97 -0.18 6.52 -5.16
N VAL A 98 -1.04 7.40 -4.65
CA VAL A 98 -2.45 7.10 -4.45
C VAL A 98 -3.15 7.04 -5.80
N LYS A 99 -3.77 5.90 -6.09
CA LYS A 99 -4.70 5.72 -7.20
C LYS A 99 -6.09 5.50 -6.62
N GLY A 100 -6.82 6.61 -6.45
CA GLY A 100 -8.21 6.65 -6.01
C GLY A 100 -9.17 6.43 -7.17
#